data_AF-A0A482XQ35-F1
#
_entry.id   AF-A0A482XQ35-F1
#
_cell.length_a   1.000
_cell.length_b   1.000
_cell.length_c   1.000
_cell.angle_alpha   90.00
_cell.angle_beta   90.00
_cell.angle_gamma   90.00
#
_symmetry.space_group_name_H-M   'P 1'
#
loop_
_entity.id
_entity.type
_entity.pdbx_description
1 polymer ?
#
loop_
_entity_poly.entity_id
_entity_poly.type
_entity_poly.pdbx_seq_one_letter_code
_entity_poly.pdbx_strand_id
1 'polypeptide(L)'
;MPSLSSESVRAKSLLRTNSETPKPHLEKRMPNIKVFSGSSHPDLAQRIVDRLGIDLGKVVTKKFSNLETCVEIGESVRGEDVYIVQSGSGEINDNLMELLIMINACKIASASRVTAVIPCFPYARQDKKDKIFMQSPGKDGNAGASKIVMKNNEWKFRSRRRSRPS
;
A
#
# COMPACT_ATOMS: atom_id res chain seq x y z
N MET A 1 65.37 36.93 52.61
CA MET A 1 64.55 38.10 52.28
C MET A 1 63.32 37.63 51.51
N PRO A 2 62.11 37.67 52.09
CA PRO A 2 60.87 37.35 51.39
C PRO A 2 60.25 38.62 50.77
N SER A 3 59.54 38.49 49.66
CA SER A 3 58.60 39.53 49.20
C SER A 3 57.30 38.89 48.76
N LEU A 4 56.26 39.17 49.55
CA LEU A 4 54.85 38.91 49.28
C LEU A 4 54.33 39.78 48.12
N SER A 5 53.49 39.21 47.27
CA SER A 5 52.37 39.90 46.60
C SER A 5 51.33 38.81 46.28
N SER A 6 50.27 38.67 47.08
CA SER A 6 48.99 39.41 47.06
C SER A 6 48.05 39.01 45.92
N GLU A 7 47.06 38.18 46.30
CA GLU A 7 45.69 38.06 45.75
C GLU A 7 45.54 37.54 44.30
N SER A 8 44.49 36.84 43.88
CA SER A 8 43.13 36.70 44.39
C SER A 8 42.54 35.36 43.93
N VAL A 9 41.75 34.74 44.79
CA VAL A 9 40.90 33.59 44.47
C VAL A 9 39.81 34.03 43.49
N ARG A 10 39.76 33.48 42.26
CA ARG A 10 38.55 33.60 41.44
C ARG A 10 38.27 32.37 40.58
N ALA A 11 37.32 31.59 41.09
CA ALA A 11 36.27 30.83 40.42
C ALA A 11 36.57 30.14 39.06
N LYS A 12 36.51 28.81 39.15
CA LYS A 12 36.14 27.82 38.13
C LYS A 12 35.20 28.40 37.04
N SER A 13 35.65 28.43 35.79
CA SER A 13 34.74 28.34 34.64
C SER A 13 34.99 27.04 33.90
N LEU A 14 34.20 26.03 34.25
CA LEU A 14 33.96 24.88 33.41
C LEU A 14 33.42 25.42 32.07
N LEU A 15 34.28 25.48 31.05
CA LEU A 15 33.83 25.57 29.67
C LEU A 15 33.11 24.25 29.37
N ARG A 16 31.83 24.23 29.71
CA ARG A 16 30.87 23.23 29.27
C ARG A 16 30.87 23.33 27.76
N THR A 17 31.44 22.33 27.11
CA THR A 17 31.26 22.11 25.69
C THR A 17 29.76 22.02 25.46
N ASN A 18 29.19 22.99 24.75
CA ASN A 18 27.83 22.88 24.24
C ASN A 18 27.86 21.81 23.14
N SER A 19 27.92 20.54 23.54
CA SER A 19 27.34 19.47 22.75
C SER A 19 25.83 19.64 22.88
N GLU A 20 25.27 20.53 22.05
CA GLU A 20 23.84 20.51 21.77
C GLU A 20 23.57 19.15 21.13
N THR A 21 23.18 18.17 21.96
CA THR A 21 22.53 16.98 21.44
C THR A 21 21.26 17.49 20.78
N PRO A 22 21.07 17.27 19.46
CA PRO A 22 19.79 17.59 18.86
C PRO A 22 18.77 16.75 19.63
N LYS A 23 17.79 17.43 20.23
CA LYS A 23 16.60 16.81 20.82
C LYS A 23 16.15 15.71 19.86
N PRO A 24 15.74 14.51 20.32
CA PRO A 24 15.10 13.56 19.43
C PRO A 24 13.79 14.20 19.00
N HIS A 25 13.86 15.03 17.96
CA HIS A 25 12.73 15.32 17.12
C HIS A 25 12.26 13.94 16.74
N LEU A 26 11.05 13.60 17.21
CA LEU A 26 10.34 12.43 16.74
C LEU A 26 10.07 12.72 15.27
N GLU A 27 11.11 12.61 14.43
CA GLU A 27 10.99 12.45 12.99
C GLU A 27 10.08 11.26 12.87
N LYS A 28 8.82 11.55 12.63
CA LYS A 28 7.89 10.61 12.07
C LYS A 28 8.54 10.22 10.76
N ARG A 29 9.40 9.18 10.82
CA ARG A 29 10.11 8.63 9.67
C ARG A 29 9.07 8.57 8.58
N MET A 30 9.25 9.35 7.52
CA MET A 30 8.42 9.15 6.35
C MET A 30 8.59 7.66 6.04
N PRO A 31 7.51 6.88 6.06
CA PRO A 31 7.63 5.46 5.77
C PRO A 31 8.28 5.36 4.40
N ASN A 32 9.28 4.49 4.24
CA ASN A 32 9.92 4.29 2.95
C ASN A 32 8.82 3.90 1.96
N ILE A 33 8.57 4.74 0.96
CA ILE A 33 7.50 4.52 -0.03
C ILE A 33 8.12 3.72 -1.16
N LYS A 34 7.46 2.63 -1.54
CA LYS A 34 7.76 1.90 -2.78
C LYS A 34 6.55 1.81 -3.67
N VAL A 35 6.77 1.99 -4.96
CA VAL A 35 5.73 1.96 -5.98
C VAL A 35 6.07 0.85 -6.97
N PHE A 36 5.15 -0.08 -7.16
CA PHE A 36 5.24 -1.13 -8.18
C PHE A 36 4.17 -0.89 -9.24
N SER A 37 4.48 -1.27 -10.48
CA SER A 37 3.52 -1.30 -11.58
C SER A 37 3.11 -2.73 -11.88
N GLY A 38 1.82 -2.97 -12.13
CA GLY A 38 1.39 -4.18 -12.85
C GLY A 38 1.54 -4.03 -14.36
N SER A 39 1.12 -5.06 -15.10
CA SER A 39 1.26 -5.14 -16.56
C SER A 39 0.35 -4.19 -17.36
N SER A 40 -0.73 -3.66 -16.76
CA SER A 40 -1.76 -2.94 -17.52
C SER A 40 -1.31 -1.57 -18.04
N HIS A 41 -0.65 -0.76 -17.22
CA HIS A 41 -0.21 0.60 -17.59
C HIS A 41 1.08 1.03 -16.86
N PRO A 42 2.25 0.56 -17.32
CA PRO A 42 3.54 0.98 -16.75
C PRO A 42 3.86 2.46 -16.95
N ASP A 43 3.41 3.08 -18.04
CA ASP A 43 3.60 4.53 -18.30
C ASP A 43 2.97 5.40 -17.20
N LEU A 44 1.78 5.01 -16.71
CA LEU A 44 1.13 5.75 -15.62
C LEU A 44 1.92 5.63 -14.33
N ALA A 45 2.40 4.43 -14.00
CA ALA A 45 3.23 4.22 -12.83
C ALA A 45 4.53 5.02 -12.90
N GLN A 46 5.17 5.08 -14.08
CA GLN A 46 6.37 5.88 -14.31
C GLN A 46 6.12 7.37 -14.03
N ARG A 47 5.05 7.95 -14.58
CA ARG A 47 4.68 9.35 -14.33
C ARG A 47 4.40 9.66 -12.85
N ILE A 48 3.89 8.67 -12.11
CA ILE A 48 3.64 8.81 -10.66
C ILE A 48 4.98 8.88 -9.92
N VAL A 49 5.91 7.97 -10.21
CA VAL A 49 7.22 7.94 -9.53
C VAL A 49 8.10 9.13 -9.90
N ASP A 50 8.05 9.58 -11.16
CA ASP A 50 8.77 10.77 -11.62
C ASP A 50 8.34 12.03 -10.85
N ARG A 51 7.04 12.15 -10.54
CA ARG A 51 6.50 13.26 -9.74
C ARG A 51 6.83 13.14 -8.25
N LEU A 52 7.01 11.93 -7.76
CA LEU A 52 7.40 11.66 -6.37
C LEU A 52 8.92 11.72 -6.15
N GLY A 53 9.71 11.74 -7.23
CA GLY A 53 11.17 11.72 -7.16
C GLY A 53 11.74 10.41 -6.64
N ILE A 54 11.06 9.29 -6.90
CA ILE A 54 11.49 7.94 -6.52
C ILE A 54 11.60 7.06 -7.75
N ASP A 55 12.28 5.92 -7.63
CA ASP A 55 12.36 4.93 -8.69
C ASP A 55 11.19 3.94 -8.63
N LEU A 56 10.84 3.39 -9.80
CA LEU A 56 9.87 2.31 -9.88
C LEU A 56 10.47 1.02 -9.30
N GLY A 57 9.68 0.34 -8.49
CA GLY A 57 10.10 -0.88 -7.82
C GLY A 57 10.30 -2.04 -8.80
N LYS A 58 11.26 -2.90 -8.48
CA LYS A 58 11.63 -4.04 -9.32
C LYS A 58 10.61 -5.17 -9.15
N VAL A 59 9.85 -5.45 -10.20
CA VAL A 59 8.90 -6.57 -10.26
C VAL A 59 9.09 -7.35 -11.54
N VAL A 60 9.00 -8.67 -11.44
CA VAL A 60 9.03 -9.59 -12.58
C VAL A 60 7.67 -10.26 -12.68
N THR A 61 6.96 -9.96 -13.76
CA THR A 61 5.63 -10.51 -14.07
C THR A 61 5.76 -11.44 -15.27
N LYS A 62 5.32 -12.70 -15.12
CA LYS A 62 5.35 -13.72 -16.18
C LYS A 62 4.00 -14.40 -16.30
N LYS A 63 3.61 -14.76 -17.52
CA LYS A 63 2.50 -15.68 -17.76
C LYS A 63 3.05 -17.04 -18.15
N PHE A 64 2.57 -18.08 -17.48
CA PHE A 64 2.88 -19.45 -17.81
C PHE A 64 2.02 -19.95 -18.99
N SER A 65 2.43 -21.06 -19.62
CA SER A 65 1.71 -21.66 -20.75
C SER A 65 0.31 -22.16 -20.41
N ASN A 66 0.04 -22.42 -19.12
CA ASN A 66 -1.27 -22.76 -18.58
C ASN A 66 -2.13 -21.51 -18.24
N LEU A 67 -1.72 -20.32 -18.68
CA LEU A 67 -2.38 -19.02 -18.41
C LEU A 67 -2.30 -18.54 -16.95
N GLU A 68 -1.57 -19.22 -16.08
CA GLU A 68 -1.34 -18.74 -14.72
C GLU A 68 -0.40 -17.53 -14.72
N THR A 69 -0.72 -16.56 -13.88
CA THR A 69 0.10 -15.36 -13.68
C THR A 69 1.07 -15.59 -12.53
N CYS A 70 2.34 -15.33 -12.77
CA CYS A 70 3.42 -15.38 -11.79
C CYS A 70 3.99 -14.00 -11.57
N VAL A 71 4.18 -13.63 -10.32
CA VAL A 71 4.72 -12.33 -9.93
C VAL A 71 5.80 -12.55 -8.88
N GLU A 72 6.96 -11.95 -9.10
CA GLU A 72 8.09 -11.98 -8.18
C GLU A 72 8.54 -10.54 -7.87
N ILE A 73 8.60 -10.21 -6.59
CA ILE A 73 9.10 -8.91 -6.12
C ILE A 73 10.63 -8.99 -6.03
N GLY A 74 11.33 -8.23 -6.86
CA GLY A 74 12.79 -8.28 -7.03
C GLY A 74 13.57 -7.46 -5.99
N GLU A 75 12.92 -6.97 -4.95
CA GLU A 75 13.53 -6.16 -3.90
C GLU A 75 12.82 -6.34 -2.54
N SER A 76 13.52 -6.03 -1.46
CA SER A 76 12.92 -6.06 -0.12
C SER A 76 11.89 -4.94 0.02
N VAL A 77 10.72 -5.31 0.57
CA VAL A 77 9.60 -4.41 0.92
C VAL A 77 9.28 -4.41 2.42
N ARG A 78 10.16 -5.01 3.24
CA ARG A 78 9.90 -5.24 4.67
C ARG A 78 9.81 -3.91 5.43
N GLY A 79 8.68 -3.69 6.11
CA GLY A 79 8.44 -2.48 6.90
C GLY A 79 8.20 -1.23 6.06
N GLU A 80 8.06 -1.36 4.74
CA GLU A 80 7.84 -0.25 3.81
C GLU A 80 6.36 -0.07 3.47
N ASP A 81 6.01 1.13 3.03
CA ASP A 81 4.68 1.46 2.54
C ASP A 81 4.64 1.27 1.02
N VAL A 82 3.99 0.18 0.62
CA VAL A 82 3.94 -0.28 -0.76
C VAL A 82 2.68 0.22 -1.45
N TYR A 83 2.85 0.74 -2.66
CA TYR A 83 1.80 1.18 -3.57
C TYR A 83 1.88 0.34 -4.83
N ILE A 84 0.79 -0.31 -5.21
CA ILE A 84 0.72 -1.11 -6.43
C ILE A 84 -0.23 -0.42 -7.39
N VAL A 85 0.29 0.04 -8.51
CA VAL A 85 -0.47 0.70 -9.57
C VAL A 85 -0.89 -0.34 -10.59
N GLN A 86 -2.20 -0.57 -10.70
CA GLN A 86 -2.76 -1.48 -11.70
C GLN A 86 -4.10 -0.94 -12.19
N SER A 87 -4.41 -1.16 -13.47
CA SER A 87 -5.72 -0.83 -14.05
C SER A 87 -6.43 -2.06 -14.59
N GLY A 88 -7.76 -1.99 -14.71
CA GLY A 88 -8.58 -2.98 -15.40
C GLY A 88 -8.71 -2.73 -16.91
N SER A 89 -7.62 -2.43 -17.61
CA SER A 89 -7.60 -2.17 -19.06
C SER A 89 -7.10 -3.41 -19.83
N GLY A 90 -7.88 -3.88 -20.81
CA GLY A 90 -7.61 -5.11 -21.55
C GLY A 90 -8.20 -6.36 -20.87
N GLU A 91 -7.35 -7.34 -20.55
CA GLU A 91 -7.73 -8.57 -19.85
C GLU A 91 -7.99 -8.31 -18.35
N ILE A 92 -9.20 -7.85 -18.02
CA ILE A 92 -9.60 -7.45 -16.66
C ILE A 92 -9.29 -8.52 -15.60
N ASN A 93 -9.55 -9.80 -15.93
CA ASN A 93 -9.37 -10.89 -14.98
C ASN A 93 -7.90 -11.12 -14.67
N ASP A 94 -7.06 -11.12 -15.70
CA ASP A 94 -5.62 -11.33 -15.53
C ASP A 94 -4.99 -10.18 -14.77
N ASN A 95 -5.37 -8.94 -15.10
CA ASN A 95 -4.87 -7.75 -14.39
C ASN A 95 -5.30 -7.74 -12.92
N LEU A 96 -6.53 -8.18 -12.62
CA LEU A 96 -7.02 -8.31 -11.26
C LEU A 96 -6.27 -9.41 -10.51
N MET A 97 -6.07 -10.57 -11.12
CA MET A 97 -5.33 -11.68 -10.52
C MET A 97 -3.87 -11.29 -10.26
N GLU A 98 -3.21 -10.65 -11.22
CA GLU A 98 -1.88 -10.10 -11.08
C GLU A 98 -1.77 -9.15 -9.87
N LEU A 99 -2.71 -8.20 -9.75
CA LEU A 99 -2.77 -7.28 -8.63
C LEU A 99 -2.91 -8.00 -7.28
N LEU A 100 -3.80 -9.00 -7.20
CA LEU A 100 -4.01 -9.77 -5.98
C LEU A 100 -2.75 -10.57 -5.59
N ILE A 101 -2.05 -11.14 -6.56
CA ILE A 101 -0.79 -11.86 -6.34
C ILE A 101 0.30 -10.89 -5.85
N MET A 102 0.44 -9.71 -6.47
CA MET A 102 1.36 -8.66 -6.00
C MET A 102 1.07 -8.25 -4.56
N ILE A 103 -0.20 -7.98 -4.22
CA ILE A 103 -0.61 -7.61 -2.86
C ILE A 103 -0.24 -8.71 -1.88
N ASN A 104 -0.50 -9.96 -2.23
CA ASN A 104 -0.18 -11.10 -1.39
C ASN A 104 1.34 -11.26 -1.19
N ALA A 105 2.12 -11.14 -2.27
CA ALA A 105 3.58 -11.21 -2.22
C ALA A 105 4.16 -10.13 -1.28
N CYS A 106 3.72 -8.88 -1.41
CA CYS A 106 4.15 -7.80 -0.52
C CYS A 106 3.74 -8.02 0.95
N LYS A 107 2.55 -8.60 1.18
CA LYS A 107 2.05 -8.89 2.51
C LYS A 107 2.85 -10.00 3.21
N ILE A 108 3.18 -11.07 2.48
CA ILE A 108 4.02 -12.17 2.99
C ILE A 108 5.45 -11.67 3.23
N ALA A 109 5.96 -10.77 2.37
CA ALA A 109 7.24 -10.09 2.55
C ALA A 109 7.28 -9.06 3.70
N SER A 110 6.23 -8.99 4.54
CA SER A 110 6.15 -8.13 5.73
C SER A 110 6.19 -6.64 5.43
N ALA A 111 5.55 -6.20 4.34
CA ALA A 111 5.29 -4.78 4.12
C ALA A 111 4.47 -4.16 5.27
N SER A 112 4.77 -2.91 5.64
CA SER A 112 4.04 -2.17 6.68
C SER A 112 2.59 -1.93 6.24
N ARG A 113 2.43 -1.52 4.99
CA ARG A 113 1.14 -1.22 4.37
C ARG A 113 1.22 -1.54 2.89
N VAL A 114 0.12 -2.05 2.34
CA VAL A 114 -0.03 -2.27 0.91
C VAL A 114 -1.28 -1.51 0.45
N THR A 115 -1.08 -0.60 -0.50
CA THR A 115 -2.13 0.25 -1.08
C THR A 115 -2.26 -0.05 -2.55
N ALA A 116 -3.44 -0.51 -2.98
CA ALA A 116 -3.74 -0.67 -4.40
C ALA A 116 -4.25 0.66 -4.98
N VAL A 117 -3.58 1.17 -6.01
CA VAL A 117 -4.00 2.34 -6.77
C VAL A 117 -4.63 1.82 -8.05
N ILE A 118 -5.97 1.91 -8.12
CA ILE A 118 -6.77 1.37 -9.23
C ILE A 118 -7.52 2.52 -9.90
N PRO A 119 -6.98 3.09 -10.99
CA PRO A 119 -7.62 4.22 -11.68
C PRO A 119 -9.02 3.87 -12.24
N CYS A 120 -9.16 2.66 -12.79
CA CYS A 120 -10.43 2.12 -13.27
C CYS A 120 -10.75 0.83 -12.54
N PHE A 121 -11.74 0.88 -11.65
CA PHE A 121 -12.08 -0.27 -10.80
C PHE A 121 -12.72 -1.40 -11.62
N PRO A 122 -12.14 -2.61 -11.64
CA PRO A 122 -12.69 -3.73 -12.39
C PRO A 122 -14.06 -4.11 -11.81
N TYR A 123 -15.00 -4.50 -12.68
CA TYR A 123 -16.36 -4.90 -12.29
C TYR A 123 -17.21 -3.83 -11.58
N ALA A 124 -16.85 -2.54 -11.67
CA ALA A 124 -17.58 -1.46 -11.01
C ALA A 124 -19.08 -1.37 -11.38
N ARG A 125 -19.50 -1.91 -12.53
CA ARG A 125 -20.89 -1.91 -13.00
C ARG A 125 -21.74 -3.10 -12.50
N GLN A 126 -21.14 -4.05 -11.78
CA GLN A 126 -21.83 -5.21 -11.21
C GLN A 126 -22.26 -5.00 -9.75
N ASP A 127 -22.27 -3.75 -9.28
CA ASP A 127 -22.68 -3.37 -7.92
C ASP A 127 -24.18 -3.62 -7.66
N LYS A 128 -24.99 -3.58 -8.72
CA LYS A 128 -26.44 -3.80 -8.67
C LYS A 128 -26.82 -5.21 -9.12
N LYS A 129 -27.77 -5.77 -8.40
CA LYS A 129 -28.38 -7.07 -8.70
C LYS A 129 -29.42 -6.90 -9.80
N ASP A 130 -28.99 -6.47 -10.98
CA ASP A 130 -29.84 -6.36 -12.17
C ASP A 130 -30.03 -7.76 -12.78
N LYS A 131 -30.67 -8.65 -12.01
CA LYS A 131 -31.16 -9.92 -12.57
C LYS A 131 -32.39 -9.60 -13.41
N ILE A 132 -32.18 -9.20 -14.65
CA ILE A 132 -33.17 -9.41 -15.70
C ILE A 132 -33.17 -10.91 -15.96
N PHE A 133 -33.95 -11.66 -15.18
CA PHE A 133 -34.34 -13.01 -15.54
C PHE A 133 -35.14 -12.86 -16.84
N MET A 134 -34.50 -13.10 -17.98
CA MET A 134 -35.22 -13.37 -19.23
C MET A 134 -35.98 -14.68 -19.00
N GLN A 135 -37.20 -14.56 -18.46
CA GLN A 135 -38.16 -15.65 -18.42
C GLN A 135 -38.55 -15.94 -19.87
N SER A 136 -38.05 -17.03 -20.43
CA SER A 136 -38.75 -17.68 -21.54
C SER A 136 -40.17 -18.01 -21.08
N PRO A 137 -41.22 -17.72 -21.87
CA PRO A 137 -42.59 -18.01 -21.47
C PRO A 137 -42.83 -19.52 -21.56
N GLY A 138 -42.55 -20.23 -20.48
CA GLY A 138 -42.75 -21.66 -20.32
C GLY A 138 -43.77 -21.95 -19.22
N LYS A 139 -45.01 -22.10 -19.66
CA LYS A 139 -46.19 -22.73 -19.07
C LYS A 139 -45.97 -23.65 -17.83
N ASP A 140 -46.92 -23.50 -16.90
CA ASP A 140 -47.45 -24.51 -15.96
C ASP A 140 -46.91 -24.48 -14.52
N GLY A 141 -47.84 -24.29 -13.57
CA GLY A 141 -47.56 -23.98 -12.18
C GLY A 141 -47.12 -25.15 -11.32
N ASN A 142 -46.24 -24.86 -10.37
CA ASN A 142 -46.38 -25.26 -8.97
C ASN A 142 -45.56 -24.29 -8.10
N ALA A 143 -46.21 -23.65 -7.14
CA ALA A 143 -45.64 -22.65 -6.26
C ALA A 143 -44.72 -23.29 -5.21
N GLY A 144 -43.45 -23.46 -5.56
CA GLY A 144 -42.36 -23.77 -4.63
C GLY A 144 -41.33 -22.65 -4.63
N ALA A 145 -41.71 -21.47 -4.14
CA ALA A 145 -40.80 -20.33 -4.02
C ALA A 145 -39.75 -20.60 -2.93
N SER A 146 -38.67 -21.30 -3.30
CA SER A 146 -37.44 -21.36 -2.50
C SER A 146 -36.84 -19.96 -2.43
N LYS A 147 -37.22 -19.23 -1.39
CA LYS A 147 -36.74 -17.89 -1.04
C LYS A 147 -35.26 -18.00 -0.66
N ILE A 148 -34.37 -17.90 -1.65
CA ILE A 148 -32.93 -17.80 -1.41
C ILE A 148 -32.66 -16.40 -0.82
N VAL A 149 -32.64 -16.34 0.51
CA VAL A 149 -32.17 -15.17 1.27
C VAL A 149 -30.65 -15.09 1.11
N MET A 150 -30.20 -14.25 0.18
CA MET A 150 -28.79 -13.88 0.08
C MET A 150 -28.45 -12.92 1.22
N LYS A 151 -27.65 -13.39 2.19
CA LYS A 151 -26.98 -12.53 3.16
C LYS A 151 -26.02 -11.59 2.40
N ASN A 152 -26.08 -10.31 2.74
CA ASN A 152 -25.22 -9.27 2.18
C ASN A 152 -23.74 -9.63 2.36
N ASN A 153 -23.01 -9.71 1.25
CA ASN A 153 -21.55 -9.77 1.26
C ASN A 153 -21.02 -8.35 1.42
N GLU A 154 -21.03 -7.84 2.65
CA GLU A 154 -20.44 -6.56 2.99
C GLU A 154 -18.91 -6.69 3.02
N TRP A 155 -18.24 -6.28 1.95
CA TRP A 155 -16.79 -6.11 1.93
C TRP A 155 -16.44 -4.78 2.62
N LYS A 156 -16.22 -4.83 3.94
CA LYS A 156 -15.72 -3.68 4.70
C LYS A 156 -14.26 -3.41 4.32
N PHE A 157 -14.04 -2.44 3.42
CA PHE A 157 -12.72 -1.85 3.20
C PHE A 157 -12.32 -1.06 4.45
N ARG A 158 -11.67 -1.74 5.40
CA ARG A 158 -11.34 -1.16 6.70
C ARG A 158 -10.14 -0.22 6.52
N SER A 159 -10.41 1.06 6.24
CA SER A 159 -9.41 2.11 6.37
C SER A 159 -9.03 2.25 7.85
N ARG A 160 -7.98 1.56 8.29
CA ARG A 160 -7.39 1.83 9.61
C ARG A 160 -6.66 3.18 9.53
N ARG A 161 -7.39 4.29 9.66
CA ARG A 161 -6.79 5.48 10.28
C ARG A 161 -6.54 5.12 11.74
N ARG A 162 -5.29 4.79 12.08
CA ARG A 162 -4.88 4.74 13.50
C ARG A 162 -4.95 6.17 14.03
N SER A 163 -6.06 6.54 14.68
CA SER A 163 -6.04 7.62 15.66
C SER A 163 -5.21 7.13 16.85
N ARG A 164 -3.97 7.61 16.97
CA ARG A 164 -3.19 7.46 18.20
C ARG A 164 -3.74 8.48 19.21
N PRO A 165 -4.09 8.08 20.44
CA PRO A 165 -4.31 9.04 21.50
C PRO A 165 -2.98 9.70 21.89
N SER A 166 -3.07 10.99 22.24
CA SER A 166 -2.02 11.86 22.76
C SER A 166 -1.54 11.44 24.14
#